data_AF-A0A6J4M2P9-F1
#
_entry.id   AF-A0A6J4M2P9-F1
#
_cell.length_a   1.000
_cell.length_b   1.000
_cell.length_c   1.000
_cell.angle_alpha   90.00
_cell.angle_beta   90.00
_cell.angle_gamma   90.00
#
_symmetry.space_group_name_H-M   'P 1'
#
loop_
_entity.id
_entity.type
_entity.pdbx_description
1 polymer ?
#
loop_
_entity_poly.entity_id
_entity_poly.type
_entity_poly.pdbx_seq_one_letter_code
_entity_poly.pdbx_strand_id
1 'polypeptide(L)'
;SFPLGQIRESAELTCEISRRHDIPRDRNHIVSHARLQPYDRTDPGPNWPWTDYMNRVNSNCSTSDALIVDNNNNLNDPAKERFELGTSGSWTQSDNIPEYYGGGYYHAPTGAVSDPSIFWFHLPAAATKTVDAWWTDLANRSATAPYIAYNAAGTEVGRASANQQANGGKWNTLGTWSFSAGWNKIVLSRWTTEGSYVVADAVRIR
;
A
#
# COMPACT_ATOMS: atom_id res chain seq x y z
N SER A 1 18.13 -4.27 -10.66
CA SER A 1 16.76 -3.75 -10.48
C SER A 1 16.29 -3.20 -11.81
N PHE A 2 15.00 -3.32 -12.13
CA PHE A 2 14.41 -2.73 -13.33
C PHE A 2 14.12 -1.23 -13.09
N PRO A 3 14.28 -0.34 -14.08
CA PRO A 3 13.96 1.07 -13.91
C PRO A 3 12.48 1.27 -13.55
N LEU A 4 12.21 1.99 -12.46
CA LEU A 4 10.83 2.21 -11.97
C LEU A 4 9.94 2.90 -13.01
N GLY A 5 10.48 3.85 -13.77
CA GLY A 5 9.76 4.49 -14.88
C GLY A 5 9.27 3.47 -15.91
N GLN A 6 10.10 2.49 -16.29
CA GLN A 6 9.69 1.45 -17.24
C GLN A 6 8.59 0.53 -16.68
N ILE A 7 8.68 0.16 -15.40
CA ILE A 7 7.64 -0.63 -14.74
C ILE A 7 6.30 0.12 -14.74
N ARG A 8 6.32 1.42 -14.43
CA ARG A 8 5.12 2.28 -14.40
C ARG A 8 4.45 2.35 -15.77
N GLU A 9 5.19 2.76 -16.79
CA GLU A 9 4.68 2.90 -18.16
C GLU A 9 4.18 1.55 -18.72
N SER A 10 4.92 0.46 -18.44
CA SER A 10 4.52 -0.88 -18.85
C SER A 10 3.22 -1.34 -18.18
N ALA A 11 3.03 -1.04 -16.90
CA ALA A 11 1.81 -1.38 -16.16
C ALA A 11 0.60 -0.57 -16.65
N GLU A 12 0.79 0.70 -16.98
CA GLU A 12 -0.24 1.56 -17.58
C GLU A 12 -0.65 1.03 -18.96
N LEU A 13 0.33 0.74 -19.83
CA LEU A 13 0.07 0.14 -21.13
C LEU A 13 -0.65 -1.22 -21.01
N THR A 14 -0.22 -2.07 -20.07
CA THR A 14 -0.86 -3.38 -19.85
C THR A 14 -2.30 -3.23 -19.36
N CYS A 15 -2.56 -2.25 -18.49
CA CYS A 15 -3.92 -1.89 -18.14
C CYS A 15 -4.72 -1.49 -19.40
N GLU A 16 -4.24 -0.56 -20.20
CA GLU A 16 -4.97 -0.11 -21.40
C GLU A 16 -5.29 -1.24 -22.37
N ILE A 17 -4.30 -2.10 -22.65
CA ILE A 17 -4.46 -3.27 -23.52
C ILE A 17 -5.47 -4.24 -22.91
N SER A 18 -5.34 -4.58 -21.64
CA SER A 18 -6.25 -5.53 -20.98
C SER A 18 -7.69 -5.03 -20.98
N ARG A 19 -7.90 -3.73 -20.72
CA ARG A 19 -9.21 -3.08 -20.79
C ARG A 19 -9.78 -3.08 -22.21
N ARG A 20 -8.97 -2.75 -23.22
CA ARG A 20 -9.41 -2.70 -24.63
C ARG A 20 -9.84 -4.07 -25.16
N HIS A 21 -9.22 -5.13 -24.66
CA HIS A 21 -9.40 -6.49 -25.17
C HIS A 21 -10.12 -7.43 -24.20
N ASP A 22 -10.68 -6.91 -23.12
CA ASP A 22 -11.39 -7.68 -22.09
C ASP A 22 -10.55 -8.85 -21.52
N ILE A 23 -9.25 -8.61 -21.32
CA ILE A 23 -8.32 -9.59 -20.77
C ILE A 23 -8.36 -9.51 -19.23
N PRO A 24 -8.64 -10.61 -18.52
CA PRO A 24 -8.56 -10.63 -17.05
C PRO A 24 -7.16 -10.23 -16.56
N ARG A 25 -7.09 -9.36 -15.55
CA ARG A 25 -5.84 -8.80 -15.02
C ARG A 25 -5.25 -9.66 -13.90
N ASP A 26 -5.02 -10.93 -14.22
CA ASP A 26 -4.41 -11.90 -13.32
C ASP A 26 -3.13 -12.51 -13.93
N ARG A 27 -2.41 -13.31 -13.13
CA ARG A 27 -1.17 -13.96 -13.59
C ARG A 27 -1.39 -15.07 -14.60
N ASN A 28 -2.62 -15.55 -14.81
CA ASN A 28 -2.94 -16.57 -15.81
C ASN A 28 -3.09 -15.99 -17.22
N HIS A 29 -3.43 -14.71 -17.33
CA HIS A 29 -3.62 -14.03 -18.61
C HIS A 29 -2.50 -13.04 -18.93
N ILE A 30 -1.92 -12.42 -17.91
CA ILE A 30 -0.67 -11.67 -18.03
C ILE A 30 0.44 -12.60 -17.59
N VAL A 31 1.17 -13.15 -18.54
CA VAL A 31 2.20 -14.19 -18.36
C VAL A 31 3.55 -13.72 -18.91
N SER A 32 4.64 -14.39 -18.52
CA SER A 32 5.98 -14.14 -19.06
C SER A 32 6.53 -15.26 -19.91
N HIS A 33 7.58 -14.98 -20.68
CA HIS A 33 8.30 -16.04 -21.40
C HIS A 33 8.87 -17.07 -20.44
N ALA A 34 9.38 -16.66 -19.26
CA ALA A 34 9.82 -17.62 -18.24
C ALA A 34 8.73 -18.60 -17.76
N ARG A 35 7.45 -18.21 -17.80
CA ARG A 35 6.32 -19.11 -17.48
C ARG A 35 5.96 -20.00 -18.68
N LEU A 36 6.00 -19.46 -19.90
CA LEU A 36 5.57 -20.16 -21.11
C LEU A 36 6.65 -21.09 -21.70
N GLN A 37 7.92 -20.73 -21.54
CA GLN A 37 9.09 -21.39 -22.10
C GLN A 37 10.21 -21.52 -21.04
N PRO A 38 9.95 -22.24 -19.93
CA PRO A 38 10.90 -22.32 -18.82
C PRO A 38 12.22 -23.05 -19.16
N TYR A 39 12.30 -23.71 -20.32
CA TYR A 39 13.47 -24.49 -20.74
C TYR A 39 14.58 -23.64 -21.38
N ASP A 40 14.28 -22.45 -21.89
CA ASP A 40 15.26 -21.56 -22.55
C ASP A 40 15.03 -20.06 -22.31
N ARG A 41 13.97 -19.67 -21.57
CA ARG A 41 13.69 -18.27 -21.22
C ARG A 41 13.65 -18.06 -19.72
N THR A 42 14.16 -16.91 -19.30
CA THR A 42 14.11 -16.45 -17.90
C THR A 42 13.49 -15.06 -17.77
N ASP A 43 12.90 -14.51 -18.83
CA ASP A 43 12.39 -13.15 -18.91
C ASP A 43 10.88 -13.04 -19.21
N PRO A 44 10.19 -12.04 -18.67
CA PRO A 44 10.35 -11.61 -17.29
C PRO A 44 10.26 -12.83 -16.34
N GLY A 45 11.27 -13.00 -15.47
CA GLY A 45 11.42 -14.19 -14.62
C GLY A 45 10.96 -14.02 -13.19
N PRO A 46 11.41 -14.89 -12.27
CA PRO A 46 11.17 -14.76 -10.83
C PRO A 46 11.64 -13.42 -10.24
N ASN A 47 12.66 -12.81 -10.84
CA ASN A 47 13.21 -11.52 -10.40
C ASN A 47 12.42 -10.30 -10.89
N TRP A 48 11.44 -10.49 -11.78
CA TRP A 48 10.50 -9.42 -12.13
C TRP A 48 9.55 -9.18 -10.95
N PRO A 49 9.25 -7.92 -10.58
CA PRO A 49 8.43 -7.62 -9.41
C PRO A 49 6.96 -7.88 -9.72
N TRP A 50 6.56 -9.14 -9.87
CA TRP A 50 5.24 -9.53 -10.34
C TRP A 50 4.11 -8.99 -9.48
N THR A 51 4.26 -9.03 -8.16
CA THR A 51 3.23 -8.53 -7.23
C THR A 51 3.04 -7.02 -7.42
N ASP A 52 4.13 -6.22 -7.32
CA ASP A 52 4.11 -4.77 -7.60
C ASP A 52 3.49 -4.47 -8.98
N TYR A 53 3.98 -5.16 -10.01
CA TYR A 53 3.55 -4.96 -11.39
C TYR A 53 2.06 -5.22 -11.56
N MET A 54 1.55 -6.34 -11.05
CA MET A 54 0.14 -6.70 -11.14
C MET A 54 -0.73 -5.77 -10.29
N ASN A 55 -0.25 -5.29 -9.15
CA ASN A 55 -0.95 -4.29 -8.35
C ASN A 55 -1.10 -2.98 -9.13
N ARG A 56 -0.02 -2.49 -9.78
CA ARG A 56 -0.09 -1.30 -10.65
C ARG A 56 -1.02 -1.47 -11.83
N VAL A 57 -0.97 -2.62 -12.52
CA VAL A 57 -1.87 -2.92 -13.64
C VAL A 57 -3.33 -2.83 -13.19
N ASN A 58 -3.64 -3.41 -12.04
CA ASN A 58 -5.00 -3.39 -11.50
C ASN A 58 -5.42 -1.98 -11.05
N SER A 59 -4.53 -1.24 -10.38
CA SER A 59 -4.80 0.13 -9.92
C SER A 59 -5.02 1.10 -11.07
N ASN A 60 -4.20 1.04 -12.13
CA ASN A 60 -4.37 1.87 -13.33
C ASN A 60 -5.70 1.60 -14.06
N CYS A 61 -6.23 0.38 -13.93
CA CYS A 61 -7.47 -0.06 -14.59
C CYS A 61 -8.69 -0.02 -13.69
N SER A 62 -8.49 0.34 -12.43
CA SER A 62 -9.57 0.54 -11.49
C SER A 62 -10.37 1.76 -11.95
N THR A 63 -11.66 1.56 -12.24
CA THR A 63 -12.63 2.66 -12.38
C THR A 63 -13.07 3.20 -11.03
N SER A 64 -12.48 2.72 -9.93
CA SER A 64 -12.73 3.21 -8.58
C SER A 64 -12.01 4.53 -8.39
N ASP A 65 -12.71 5.55 -7.88
CA ASP A 65 -12.15 6.78 -7.31
C ASP A 65 -11.34 6.51 -6.02
N ALA A 66 -10.79 5.31 -5.87
CA ALA A 66 -10.04 4.92 -4.70
C ALA A 66 -8.62 5.45 -4.80
N LEU A 67 -8.21 6.23 -3.79
CA LEU A 67 -6.83 6.66 -3.63
C LEU A 67 -6.05 5.56 -2.93
N ILE A 68 -4.84 5.28 -3.37
CA ILE A 68 -3.95 4.28 -2.76
C ILE A 68 -2.65 4.98 -2.40
N VAL A 69 -2.36 5.05 -1.10
CA VAL A 69 -1.09 5.57 -0.60
C VAL A 69 -0.20 4.40 -0.23
N ASP A 70 0.83 4.17 -1.02
CA ASP A 70 1.88 3.18 -0.81
C ASP A 70 3.06 3.80 -0.05
N ASN A 71 3.79 2.98 0.71
CA ASN A 71 4.96 3.41 1.47
C ASN A 71 6.17 3.85 0.61
N ASN A 72 6.14 3.61 -0.69
CA ASN A 72 7.10 4.08 -1.67
C ASN A 72 6.47 5.20 -2.51
N ASN A 73 6.90 6.45 -2.28
CA ASN A 73 6.39 7.62 -2.99
C ASN A 73 6.58 7.59 -4.52
N ASN A 74 7.42 6.72 -5.06
CA ASN A 74 7.50 6.52 -6.52
C ASN A 74 6.29 5.75 -7.09
N LEU A 75 5.46 5.17 -6.21
CA LEU A 75 4.22 4.45 -6.54
C LEU A 75 2.97 5.32 -6.40
N ASN A 76 3.11 6.50 -5.79
CA ASN A 76 2.02 7.41 -5.48
C ASN A 76 1.86 8.48 -6.58
N ASP A 77 0.63 8.96 -6.81
CA ASP A 77 0.41 10.21 -7.55
C ASP A 77 0.72 11.38 -6.62
N PRO A 78 1.82 12.14 -6.82
CA PRO A 78 2.21 13.21 -5.88
C PRO A 78 1.19 14.36 -5.80
N ALA A 79 0.26 14.46 -6.76
CA ALA A 79 -0.85 15.41 -6.68
C ALA A 79 -1.97 14.98 -5.72
N LYS A 80 -2.01 13.69 -5.35
CA LYS A 80 -3.12 13.09 -4.58
C LYS A 80 -2.69 12.30 -3.36
N GLU A 81 -1.48 11.75 -3.34
CA GLU A 81 -1.03 10.73 -2.39
C GLU A 81 0.42 11.01 -1.98
N ARG A 82 0.72 10.84 -0.70
CA ARG A 82 2.09 10.96 -0.18
C ARG A 82 2.27 10.12 1.08
N PHE A 83 3.40 9.45 1.20
CA PHE A 83 3.82 8.74 2.39
C PHE A 83 4.95 9.47 3.12
N GLU A 84 4.90 9.46 4.45
CA GLU A 84 5.95 10.02 5.32
C GLU A 84 6.22 9.09 6.49
N LEU A 85 7.49 9.03 6.91
CA LEU A 85 7.91 8.34 8.12
C LEU A 85 8.23 9.34 9.22
N GLY A 86 8.04 8.89 10.46
CA GLY A 86 8.53 9.57 11.64
C GLY A 86 10.05 9.71 11.60
N THR A 87 10.55 10.77 12.23
CA THR A 87 11.94 11.20 12.11
C THR A 87 12.89 10.51 13.07
N SER A 88 12.46 9.49 13.82
CA SER A 88 13.31 8.83 14.82
C SER A 88 14.40 7.95 14.22
N GLY A 89 14.30 7.58 12.93
CA GLY A 89 15.18 6.60 12.30
C GLY A 89 14.91 5.14 12.70
N SER A 90 13.86 4.86 13.46
CA SER A 90 13.52 3.49 13.90
C SER A 90 12.76 2.66 12.85
N TRP A 91 12.34 3.27 11.75
CA TRP A 91 11.62 2.62 10.67
C TRP A 91 12.60 2.01 9.67
N THR A 92 12.54 0.69 9.52
CA THR A 92 13.39 -0.08 8.61
C THR A 92 12.58 -0.56 7.42
N GLN A 93 13.09 -0.35 6.21
CA GLN A 93 12.49 -0.86 4.98
C GLN A 93 12.82 -2.36 4.81
N SER A 94 11.86 -3.16 4.35
CA SER A 94 12.08 -4.57 4.03
C SER A 94 11.08 -5.06 2.99
N ASP A 95 11.47 -6.10 2.26
CA ASP A 95 10.68 -6.88 1.31
C ASP A 95 10.81 -8.40 1.57
N ASN A 96 11.33 -8.77 2.75
CA ASN A 96 11.67 -10.16 3.08
C ASN A 96 10.44 -11.03 3.38
N ILE A 97 9.42 -10.44 4.01
CA ILE A 97 8.14 -11.12 4.21
C ILE A 97 7.28 -10.81 2.98
N PRO A 98 6.86 -11.82 2.20
CA PRO A 98 6.07 -11.62 0.99
C PRO A 98 4.68 -11.08 1.31
N GLU A 99 3.86 -10.90 0.28
CA GLU A 99 2.48 -10.39 0.36
C GLU A 99 2.38 -8.91 0.76
N TYR A 100 3.42 -8.11 0.49
CA TYR A 100 3.31 -6.66 0.58
C TYR A 100 2.59 -6.09 -0.63
N TYR A 101 2.01 -4.91 -0.47
CA TYR A 101 1.58 -4.10 -1.60
C TYR A 101 2.80 -3.36 -2.18
N GLY A 102 2.75 -3.09 -3.48
CA GLY A 102 3.87 -2.43 -4.16
C GLY A 102 5.21 -3.19 -4.04
N GLY A 103 6.26 -2.44 -3.65
CA GLY A 103 7.66 -2.89 -3.69
C GLY A 103 8.28 -3.30 -2.35
N GLY A 104 7.54 -3.26 -1.25
CA GLY A 104 8.01 -3.62 0.09
C GLY A 104 7.24 -2.87 1.17
N TYR A 105 7.71 -2.92 2.41
CA TYR A 105 7.06 -2.28 3.55
C TYR A 105 8.10 -1.63 4.48
N TYR A 106 7.66 -0.77 5.40
CA TYR A 106 8.44 -0.36 6.55
C TYR A 106 7.95 -1.03 7.81
N HIS A 107 8.84 -1.32 8.75
CA HIS A 107 8.48 -1.78 10.08
C HIS A 107 9.25 -1.03 11.16
N ALA A 108 8.65 -0.89 12.33
CA ALA A 108 9.29 -0.30 13.50
C ALA A 108 8.84 -1.02 14.78
N PRO A 109 9.71 -1.18 15.79
CA PRO A 109 9.31 -1.80 17.06
C PRO A 109 8.26 -0.94 17.77
N THR A 110 7.32 -1.53 18.48
CA THR A 110 6.38 -0.76 19.31
C THR A 110 7.09 -0.17 20.53
N GLY A 111 6.60 0.95 21.03
CA GLY A 111 7.22 1.66 22.16
C GLY A 111 6.36 2.83 22.61
N ALA A 112 6.53 3.34 23.83
CA ALA A 112 5.84 4.54 24.29
C ALA A 112 6.38 5.85 23.68
N VAL A 113 6.45 5.92 22.34
CA VAL A 113 7.06 7.04 21.58
C VAL A 113 6.16 7.49 20.42
N SER A 114 6.05 8.80 20.24
CA SER A 114 5.39 9.39 19.07
C SER A 114 6.35 9.42 17.89
N ASP A 115 6.23 8.43 17.01
CA ASP A 115 7.05 8.29 15.81
C ASP A 115 6.27 7.51 14.73
N PRO A 116 5.21 8.10 14.18
CA PRO A 116 4.26 7.40 13.32
C PRO A 116 4.77 7.22 11.88
N SER A 117 4.10 6.38 11.11
CA SER A 117 4.06 6.53 9.64
C SER A 117 2.76 7.19 9.22
N ILE A 118 2.79 7.99 8.16
CA ILE A 118 1.69 8.86 7.74
C ILE A 118 1.39 8.65 6.26
N PHE A 119 0.14 8.30 5.99
CA PHE A 119 -0.42 8.14 4.66
C PHE A 119 -1.31 9.34 4.35
N TRP A 120 -0.81 10.28 3.56
CA TRP A 120 -1.53 11.48 3.14
C TRP A 120 -2.31 11.24 1.86
N PHE A 121 -3.52 11.79 1.81
CA PHE A 121 -4.36 11.75 0.62
C PHE A 121 -5.15 13.05 0.44
N HIS A 122 -5.30 13.50 -0.81
CA HIS A 122 -6.02 14.73 -1.15
C HIS A 122 -7.43 14.43 -1.66
N LEU A 123 -8.44 15.08 -1.08
CA LEU A 123 -9.81 15.05 -1.58
C LEU A 123 -10.18 16.40 -2.20
N PRO A 124 -10.73 16.45 -3.43
CA PRO A 124 -11.18 17.70 -4.05
C PRO A 124 -12.41 18.30 -3.36
N ALA A 125 -13.20 17.48 -2.66
CA ALA A 125 -14.38 17.86 -1.92
C ALA A 125 -14.48 17.03 -0.63
N ALA A 126 -15.22 17.53 0.36
CA ALA A 126 -15.50 16.76 1.57
C ALA A 126 -16.29 15.49 1.20
N ALA A 127 -15.91 14.36 1.81
CA ALA A 127 -16.53 13.07 1.53
C ALA A 127 -16.39 12.13 2.73
N THR A 128 -17.38 11.26 2.90
CA THR A 128 -17.25 10.09 3.76
C THR A 128 -16.57 8.98 2.97
N LYS A 129 -15.47 8.45 3.50
CA LYS A 129 -14.63 7.45 2.83
C LYS A 129 -14.41 6.24 3.73
N THR A 130 -14.42 5.06 3.12
CA THR A 130 -13.95 3.84 3.78
C THR A 130 -12.44 3.74 3.62
N VAL A 131 -11.76 3.49 4.73
CA VAL A 131 -10.31 3.33 4.78
C VAL A 131 -10.00 1.86 5.00
N ASP A 132 -9.22 1.30 4.09
CA ASP A 132 -8.65 -0.04 4.20
C ASP A 132 -7.13 0.07 4.35
N ALA A 133 -6.49 -0.89 5.01
CA ALA A 133 -5.04 -1.00 5.08
C ALA A 133 -4.57 -2.38 4.61
N TRP A 134 -3.39 -2.40 4.00
CA TRP A 134 -2.66 -3.60 3.62
C TRP A 134 -1.45 -3.74 4.54
N TRP A 135 -1.08 -4.98 4.85
CA TRP A 135 0.16 -5.30 5.54
C TRP A 135 0.62 -6.69 5.13
N THR A 136 1.89 -6.98 5.40
CA THR A 136 2.38 -8.35 5.50
C THR A 136 2.02 -8.92 6.88
N ASP A 137 1.80 -10.21 7.08
CA ASP A 137 1.55 -10.75 8.43
C ASP A 137 2.71 -11.59 8.96
N LEU A 138 2.93 -11.52 10.27
CA LEU A 138 3.93 -12.31 11.00
C LEU A 138 3.62 -12.29 12.50
N ALA A 139 3.94 -13.37 13.21
CA ALA A 139 3.64 -13.52 14.63
C ALA A 139 4.25 -12.44 15.55
N ASN A 140 5.35 -11.78 15.14
CA ASN A 140 6.01 -10.73 15.91
C ASN A 140 5.42 -9.32 15.67
N ARG A 141 4.32 -9.21 14.90
CA ARG A 141 3.64 -7.93 14.64
C ARG A 141 2.66 -7.59 15.75
N SER A 142 2.26 -6.33 15.79
CA SER A 142 1.30 -5.83 16.75
C SER A 142 -0.08 -6.43 16.50
N ALA A 143 -0.68 -7.00 17.53
CA ALA A 143 -2.09 -7.43 17.50
C ALA A 143 -3.07 -6.26 17.59
N THR A 144 -2.57 -5.06 17.93
CA THR A 144 -3.36 -3.85 18.19
C THR A 144 -2.71 -2.61 17.57
N ALA A 145 -2.26 -2.74 16.31
CA ALA A 145 -1.66 -1.64 15.55
C ALA A 145 -2.68 -0.48 15.44
N PRO A 146 -2.41 0.71 16.00
CA PRO A 146 -3.35 1.82 16.01
C PRO A 146 -3.28 2.61 14.70
N TYR A 147 -4.42 2.76 14.04
CA TYR A 147 -4.62 3.63 12.90
C TYR A 147 -5.52 4.80 13.29
N ILE A 148 -5.10 6.03 13.02
CA ILE A 148 -5.82 7.25 13.40
C ILE A 148 -6.04 8.10 12.14
N ALA A 149 -7.28 8.51 11.90
CA ALA A 149 -7.66 9.33 10.77
C ALA A 149 -7.79 10.80 11.19
N TYR A 150 -7.13 11.68 10.46
CA TYR A 150 -7.25 13.12 10.62
C TYR A 150 -7.74 13.77 9.33
N ASN A 151 -8.63 14.75 9.48
CA ASN A 151 -9.04 15.59 8.35
C ASN A 151 -8.01 16.68 8.02
N ALA A 152 -8.26 17.48 6.98
CA ALA A 152 -7.35 18.55 6.56
C ALA A 152 -7.19 19.70 7.56
N ALA A 153 -8.13 19.85 8.50
CA ALA A 153 -8.01 20.79 9.62
C ALA A 153 -7.19 20.23 10.80
N GLY A 154 -6.71 18.98 10.70
CA GLY A 154 -5.98 18.30 11.78
C GLY A 154 -6.86 17.75 12.90
N THR A 155 -8.19 17.69 12.71
CA THR A 155 -9.11 17.08 13.67
C THR A 155 -9.13 15.56 13.50
N GLU A 156 -9.05 14.81 14.60
CA GLU A 156 -9.25 13.36 14.56
C GLU A 156 -10.72 13.05 14.20
N VAL A 157 -10.93 12.32 13.11
CA VAL A 157 -12.26 11.94 12.60
C VAL A 157 -12.56 10.47 12.79
N GLY A 158 -11.58 9.69 13.22
CA GLY A 158 -11.73 8.26 13.43
C GLY A 158 -10.47 7.56 13.90
N ARG A 159 -10.64 6.36 14.44
CA ARG A 159 -9.56 5.50 14.90
C ARG A 159 -9.96 4.03 14.75
N ALA A 160 -8.99 3.19 14.46
CA ALA A 160 -9.13 1.74 14.42
C ALA A 160 -7.90 1.06 15.04
N SER A 161 -8.07 -0.19 15.43
CA SER A 161 -6.97 -1.08 15.84
C SER A 161 -6.98 -2.28 14.91
N ALA A 162 -5.82 -2.62 14.33
CA ALA A 162 -5.67 -3.77 13.44
C ALA A 162 -4.74 -4.82 14.05
N ASN A 163 -5.10 -6.09 13.90
CA ASN A 163 -4.20 -7.20 14.19
C ASN A 163 -3.34 -7.51 12.97
N GLN A 164 -2.07 -7.09 13.00
CA GLN A 164 -1.13 -7.32 11.91
C GLN A 164 -0.47 -8.71 11.94
N GLN A 165 -0.83 -9.57 12.90
CA GLN A 165 -0.37 -10.96 12.95
C GLN A 165 -1.16 -11.89 12.01
N ALA A 166 -2.21 -11.37 11.37
CA ALA A 166 -3.07 -12.13 10.49
C ALA A 166 -3.59 -11.26 9.36
N ASN A 167 -4.19 -11.88 8.35
CA ASN A 167 -4.87 -11.19 7.24
C ASN A 167 -3.95 -10.30 6.40
N GLY A 168 -2.66 -10.64 6.29
CA GLY A 168 -1.76 -10.01 5.34
C GLY A 168 -2.16 -10.30 3.89
N GLY A 169 -1.52 -9.60 2.95
CA GLY A 169 -1.73 -9.87 1.53
C GLY A 169 -3.11 -9.49 0.98
N LYS A 170 -3.86 -8.67 1.71
CA LYS A 170 -5.18 -8.17 1.29
C LYS A 170 -5.54 -6.83 1.93
N TRP A 171 -6.54 -6.18 1.35
CA TRP A 171 -7.15 -4.98 1.91
C TRP A 171 -8.05 -5.32 3.11
N ASN A 172 -7.73 -4.78 4.27
CA ASN A 172 -8.50 -4.94 5.51
C ASN A 172 -9.17 -3.62 5.88
N THR A 173 -10.50 -3.61 6.02
CA THR A 173 -11.24 -2.40 6.38
C THR A 173 -10.97 -1.98 7.82
N LEU A 174 -10.53 -0.73 8.00
CA LEU A 174 -10.30 -0.10 9.30
C LEU A 174 -11.55 0.62 9.80
N GLY A 175 -12.24 1.32 8.91
CA GLY A 175 -13.44 2.08 9.25
C GLY A 175 -13.91 3.01 8.12
N THR A 176 -15.02 3.69 8.37
CA THR A 176 -15.59 4.68 7.46
C THR A 176 -15.74 5.99 8.21
N TRP A 177 -15.09 7.05 7.72
CA TRP A 177 -15.00 8.33 8.40
C TRP A 177 -15.24 9.50 7.45
N SER A 178 -15.61 10.65 8.00
CA SER A 178 -15.90 11.85 7.24
C SER A 178 -14.67 12.74 7.16
N PHE A 179 -14.21 13.00 5.94
CA PHE A 179 -13.05 13.81 5.63
C PHE A 179 -13.45 15.13 4.98
N SER A 180 -12.61 16.14 5.13
CA SER A 180 -12.80 17.44 4.48
C SER A 180 -12.13 17.48 3.12
N ALA A 181 -12.45 18.49 2.31
CA ALA A 181 -11.65 18.82 1.14
C ALA A 181 -10.20 19.19 1.58
N GLY A 182 -9.23 18.93 0.72
CA GLY A 182 -7.81 19.15 0.99
C GLY A 182 -7.07 17.88 1.40
N TRP A 183 -5.89 18.07 2.01
CA TRP A 183 -4.99 16.99 2.43
C TRP A 183 -5.39 16.41 3.78
N ASN A 184 -5.88 15.18 3.78
CA ASN A 184 -6.21 14.39 4.95
C ASN A 184 -5.08 13.36 5.20
N LYS A 185 -5.07 12.72 6.38
CA LYS A 185 -4.07 11.68 6.67
C LYS A 185 -4.61 10.52 7.49
N ILE A 186 -4.07 9.34 7.20
CA ILE A 186 -4.14 8.16 8.07
C ILE A 186 -2.77 7.97 8.72
N VAL A 187 -2.76 7.87 10.04
CA VAL A 187 -1.55 7.76 10.86
C VAL A 187 -1.51 6.35 11.43
N LEU A 188 -0.46 5.59 11.12
CA LEU A 188 -0.13 4.36 11.84
C LEU A 188 0.83 4.71 12.97
N SER A 189 0.36 4.59 14.20
CA SER A 189 1.15 4.86 15.40
C SER A 189 1.95 3.63 15.81
N ARG A 190 3.18 3.83 16.28
CA ARG A 190 3.93 2.79 17.02
C ARG A 190 3.83 2.93 18.54
N TRP A 191 3.11 3.95 19.01
CA TRP A 191 2.75 4.14 20.41
C TRP A 191 1.64 3.18 20.82
N THR A 192 2.03 1.95 21.15
CA THR A 192 1.16 0.86 21.60
C THR A 192 1.96 -0.13 22.46
N THR A 193 1.36 -1.26 22.85
CA THR A 193 1.98 -2.30 23.67
C THR A 193 3.35 -2.72 23.12
N GLU A 194 4.38 -2.59 23.94
CA GLU A 194 5.77 -2.90 23.59
C GLU A 194 5.99 -4.40 23.33
N GLY A 195 7.10 -4.74 22.66
CA GLY A 195 7.49 -6.13 22.40
C GLY A 195 6.99 -6.70 21.07
N SER A 196 6.49 -5.87 20.16
CA SER A 196 6.08 -6.26 18.80
C SER A 196 6.55 -5.24 17.77
N TYR A 197 6.17 -5.43 16.50
CA TYR A 197 6.42 -4.48 15.41
C TYR A 197 5.12 -4.00 14.78
N VAL A 198 5.04 -2.72 14.44
CA VAL A 198 4.04 -2.22 13.48
C VAL A 198 4.62 -2.20 12.08
N VAL A 199 3.78 -2.44 11.08
CA VAL A 199 4.16 -2.43 9.66
C VAL A 199 3.33 -1.43 8.87
N ALA A 200 4.03 -0.57 8.15
CA ALA A 200 3.50 0.41 7.22
C ALA A 200 3.76 -0.05 5.79
N ASP A 201 2.70 -0.38 5.06
CA ASP A 201 2.75 -0.89 3.69
C ASP A 201 1.89 -0.01 2.79
N ALA A 202 0.55 -0.18 2.79
CA ALA A 202 -0.32 0.68 2.01
C ALA A 202 -1.68 0.94 2.67
N VAL A 203 -2.31 2.04 2.28
CA VAL A 203 -3.66 2.43 2.67
C VAL A 203 -4.50 2.74 1.43
N ARG A 204 -5.76 2.30 1.41
CA ARG A 204 -6.73 2.59 0.36
C ARG A 204 -7.90 3.39 0.91
N ILE A 205 -8.31 4.43 0.19
CA ILE A 205 -9.40 5.35 0.52
C ILE A 205 -10.44 5.29 -0.59
N ARG A 206 -11.64 4.77 -0.32
CA ARG A 206 -12.71 4.59 -1.33
C ARG A 206 -14.02 5.25 -0.91
#